data_AF-A0A4Y2EDZ6-F1
#
_entry.id   AF-A0A4Y2EDZ6-F1
#
_cell.length_a   1.000
_cell.length_b   1.000
_cell.length_c   1.000
_cell.angle_alpha   90.00
_cell.angle_beta   90.00
_cell.angle_gamma   90.00
#
_symmetry.space_group_name_H-M   'P 1'
#
loop_
_entity.id
_entity.type
_entity.pdbx_description
1 polymer ?
#
loop_
_entity_poly.entity_id
_entity_poly.type
_entity_poly.pdbx_seq_one_letter_code
_entity_poly.pdbx_strand_id
1 'polypeptide(L)'
;MARKYSTKPASRRWPAQVLLNILDLAAINAWVICKKIVGTKIKRHGYILNLADKLRNNYVPSKTFTLSDFTPGTDDGSTASSRKNKQCQINRCRNKTMNICCESKKSVCGTCTSKIS
;
A
#
# COMPACT_ATOMS: atom_id res chain seq x y z
N MET A 1 5.62 26.20 7.53
CA MET A 1 5.04 25.73 6.24
C MET A 1 3.50 25.67 6.27
N ALA A 2 2.84 26.49 7.08
CA ALA A 2 1.59 26.11 7.73
C ALA A 2 0.28 26.17 6.89
N ARG A 3 0.33 26.44 5.58
CA ARG A 3 -0.81 26.24 4.66
C ARG A 3 -0.41 25.79 3.26
N LYS A 4 0.66 26.36 2.68
CA LYS A 4 0.92 26.26 1.23
C LYS A 4 1.47 24.90 0.75
N TYR A 5 2.06 24.10 1.65
CA TYR A 5 2.66 22.79 1.31
C TYR A 5 2.48 21.75 2.44
N SER A 6 1.56 21.99 3.38
CA SER A 6 1.34 21.09 4.50
C SER A 6 0.40 19.99 4.06
N THR A 7 0.84 18.73 4.12
CA THR A 7 0.06 17.53 3.77
C THR A 7 -0.73 17.00 4.96
N LYS A 8 -1.10 17.87 5.91
CA LYS A 8 -1.82 17.45 7.12
C LYS A 8 -3.20 16.91 6.73
N PRO A 9 -3.47 15.61 6.88
CA PRO A 9 -4.83 15.11 6.78
C PRO A 9 -5.64 15.72 7.93
N ALA A 10 -6.95 15.85 7.72
CA ALA A 10 -7.86 16.13 8.82
C ALA A 10 -7.77 14.95 9.82
N SER A 11 -7.12 15.16 10.95
CA SER A 11 -6.99 14.17 12.03
C SER A 11 -7.78 14.62 13.25
N ARG A 12 -8.60 13.70 13.80
CA ARG A 12 -9.24 13.89 15.11
C ARG A 12 -8.31 13.59 16.27
N ARG A 13 -7.12 13.04 16.00
CA ARG A 13 -6.12 12.68 17.00
C ARG A 13 -5.08 13.79 17.07
N TRP A 14 -5.12 14.55 18.16
CA TRP A 14 -4.20 15.66 18.41
C TRP A 14 -2.71 15.26 18.34
N PRO A 15 -2.26 14.12 18.91
CA PRO A 15 -0.85 13.73 18.84
C PRO A 15 -0.34 13.53 17.41
N ALA A 16 -1.17 13.00 16.52
CA ALA A 16 -0.81 12.83 15.11
C ALA A 16 -0.59 14.18 14.41
N GLN A 17 -1.38 15.20 14.77
CA GLN A 17 -1.23 16.55 14.24
C GLN A 17 0.08 17.20 14.72
N VAL A 18 0.43 16.99 15.99
CA VAL A 18 1.70 17.48 16.56
C VAL A 18 2.90 16.83 15.87
N LEU A 19 2.84 15.51 15.65
CA LEU A 19 3.89 14.80 14.90
C LEU A 19 4.08 15.39 13.50
N LEU A 20 2.99 15.64 12.77
CA LEU A 20 3.05 16.25 11.44
C LEU A 20 3.61 17.67 11.47
N ASN A 21 3.34 18.44 12.53
CA ASN A 21 3.95 19.77 12.73
C ASN A 21 5.47 19.67 12.92
N ILE A 22 5.94 18.69 13.71
CA ILE A 22 7.36 18.45 13.95
C ILE A 22 8.06 18.05 12.65
N LEU A 23 7.45 17.15 11.88
CA LEU A 23 7.97 16.74 10.57
C LEU A 23 8.08 17.92 9.60
N ASP A 24 7.06 18.78 9.54
CA ASP A 24 7.09 20.01 8.74
C ASP A 24 8.29 20.90 9.15
N LEU A 25 8.50 21.11 10.46
CA LEU A 25 9.61 21.93 10.96
C LEU A 25 10.97 21.31 10.63
N ALA A 26 11.13 20.00 10.85
CA ALA A 26 12.36 19.27 10.56
C ALA A 26 12.72 19.35 9.07
N ALA A 27 11.76 19.18 8.17
CA ALA A 27 11.98 19.26 6.73
C ALA A 27 12.42 20.66 6.27
N ILE A 28 11.86 21.72 6.87
CA ILE A 28 12.30 23.10 6.59
C ILE A 28 13.73 23.32 7.08
N ASN A 29 14.02 22.88 8.31
CA ASN A 29 15.35 23.07 8.90
C ASN A 29 16.41 22.33 8.08
N ALA A 30 16.13 21.09 7.69
CA ALA A 30 17.01 20.30 6.82
C ALA A 30 17.21 20.96 5.44
N TRP A 31 16.16 21.53 4.85
CA TRP A 31 16.26 22.29 3.59
C TRP A 31 17.16 23.53 3.73
N VAL A 32 17.01 24.31 4.81
CA VAL A 32 17.83 25.50 5.07
C VAL A 32 19.31 25.13 5.21
N ILE A 33 19.61 24.06 5.96
CA ILE A 33 20.97 23.55 6.14
C ILE A 33 21.55 23.08 4.80
N CYS A 34 20.80 22.26 4.05
CA CYS A 34 21.23 21.75 2.75
C CYS A 34 21.50 22.88 1.75
N LYS A 35 20.65 23.90 1.72
CA LYS A 35 20.84 25.10 0.88
C LYS A 35 22.13 25.85 1.22
N LYS A 36 22.49 25.94 2.51
CA LYS A 36 23.72 26.60 2.95
C LYS A 36 24.98 25.79 2.59
N ILE A 37 24.94 24.48 2.77
CA ILE A 37 26.10 23.59 2.56
C ILE A 37 26.36 23.34 1.08
N VAL A 38 25.33 23.03 0.29
CA VAL A 38 25.48 22.64 -1.12
C VAL A 38 25.61 23.86 -2.04
N GLY A 39 25.23 25.06 -1.56
CA GLY A 39 25.29 26.30 -2.34
C GLY A 39 24.30 26.36 -3.52
N THR A 40 23.50 25.31 -3.73
CA THR A 40 22.57 25.21 -4.86
C THR A 40 21.21 25.85 -4.56
N LYS A 41 20.62 26.49 -5.58
CA LYS A 41 19.27 27.09 -5.50
C LYS A 41 18.17 26.02 -5.65
N ILE A 42 18.13 25.03 -4.77
CA ILE A 42 17.05 24.03 -4.76
C ILE A 42 15.78 24.66 -4.16
N LYS A 43 14.68 24.64 -4.92
CA LYS A 43 13.35 25.04 -4.42
C LYS A 43 12.91 24.11 -3.29
N ARG A 44 12.32 24.67 -2.23
CA ARG A 44 11.87 23.92 -1.03
C ARG A 44 11.03 22.68 -1.38
N HIS A 45 10.07 22.81 -2.28
CA HIS A 45 9.21 21.70 -2.71
C HIS A 45 10.01 20.56 -3.35
N GLY A 46 10.93 20.88 -4.26
CA GLY A 46 11.78 19.87 -4.90
C GLY A 46 12.70 19.15 -3.92
N TYR A 47 13.21 19.86 -2.91
CA TYR A 47 13.97 19.25 -1.82
C TYR A 47 13.13 18.24 -1.03
N ILE A 48 11.92 18.63 -0.61
CA ILE A 48 11.04 17.77 0.19
C ILE A 48 10.61 16.52 -0.60
N LEU A 49 10.29 16.66 -1.88
CA LEU A 49 9.96 15.51 -2.73
C LEU A 49 11.15 14.55 -2.88
N ASN A 50 12.34 15.07 -3.20
CA ASN A 50 13.54 14.24 -3.30
C ASN A 50 13.87 13.54 -1.98
N LEU A 51 13.69 14.23 -0.84
CA LEU A 51 13.85 13.63 0.48
C LEU A 51 12.85 12.49 0.70
N ALA A 52 11.58 12.69 0.36
CA ALA A 52 10.55 11.65 0.47
C ALA A 52 10.86 10.44 -0.41
N ASP A 53 11.31 10.65 -1.65
CA ASP A 53 11.70 9.57 -2.56
C ASP A 53 12.90 8.79 -2.02
N LYS A 54 13.93 9.47 -1.50
CA LYS A 54 15.09 8.81 -0.87
C LYS A 54 14.68 7.98 0.34
N LEU A 55 13.87 8.54 1.23
CA LEU A 55 13.37 7.82 2.41
C LEU A 55 12.52 6.62 2.01
N ARG A 56 11.69 6.74 0.96
CA ARG A 56 10.87 5.67 0.42
C ARG A 56 11.73 4.57 -0.21
N ASN A 57 12.72 4.92 -1.02
CA ASN A 57 13.58 3.96 -1.72
C ASN A 57 14.42 3.10 -0.77
N ASN A 58 14.74 3.60 0.43
CA ASN A 58 15.38 2.79 1.46
C ASN A 58 14.46 1.71 2.04
N TYR A 59 13.15 1.80 1.85
CA TYR A 59 12.15 0.95 2.51
C TYR A 59 11.29 0.11 1.55
N VAL A 60 11.11 0.56 0.30
CA VAL A 60 10.35 -0.19 -0.71
C VAL A 60 10.97 -1.54 -1.10
N PRO A 61 12.31 -1.71 -1.20
CA PRO A 61 12.91 -3.02 -1.50
C PRO A 61 12.61 -4.08 -0.43
N SER A 62 12.39 -3.65 0.81
CA SER A 62 12.06 -4.50 1.96
C SER A 62 10.61 -4.99 1.95
N LYS A 63 9.72 -4.29 1.24
CA LYS A 63 8.30 -4.65 1.12
C LYS A 63 7.97 -5.48 -0.12
N THR A 64 8.78 -5.36 -1.18
CA THR A 64 8.62 -6.20 -2.38
C THR A 64 8.98 -7.65 -2.10
N PHE A 65 9.92 -7.93 -1.19
CA PHE A 65 10.24 -9.30 -0.77
C PHE A 65 9.06 -10.02 -0.09
N THR A 66 8.10 -9.28 0.49
CA THR A 66 6.91 -9.86 1.13
C THR A 66 5.73 -10.01 0.16
N LEU A 67 5.82 -9.50 -1.07
CA LEU A 67 4.74 -9.51 -2.06
C LEU A 67 5.11 -10.32 -3.32
N SER A 68 6.40 -10.55 -3.59
CA SER A 68 6.87 -11.32 -4.75
C SER A 68 6.74 -12.84 -4.63
N ASP A 69 6.35 -13.39 -3.46
CA ASP A 69 5.94 -14.80 -3.35
C ASP A 69 4.60 -15.11 -4.06
N PHE A 70 4.00 -14.11 -4.72
CA PHE A 70 2.81 -14.28 -5.54
C PHE A 70 3.05 -13.74 -6.95
N THR A 71 3.90 -14.41 -7.72
CA THR A 71 3.83 -14.38 -9.20
C THR A 71 3.65 -15.81 -9.69
N PRO A 72 2.69 -16.08 -10.60
CA PRO A 72 2.39 -17.43 -11.08
C PRO A 72 3.42 -17.86 -12.12
N GLY A 73 4.19 -18.90 -11.80
CA GLY A 73 5.11 -19.56 -12.71
C GLY A 73 5.20 -21.03 -12.32
N THR A 74 4.65 -21.85 -13.20
CA THR A 74 4.69 -23.31 -13.32
C THR A 74 5.77 -24.01 -12.48
N ASP A 75 5.35 -24.87 -11.56
CA ASP A 75 5.83 -26.26 -11.51
C ASP A 75 5.05 -27.09 -10.47
N ASP A 76 4.98 -28.37 -10.79
CA ASP A 76 4.21 -29.42 -10.14
C ASP A 76 4.47 -29.58 -8.63
N GLY A 77 3.42 -30.00 -7.92
CA GLY A 77 3.58 -30.65 -6.61
C GLY A 77 2.82 -30.00 -5.47
N SER A 78 1.68 -30.60 -5.14
CA SER A 78 1.01 -30.65 -3.83
C SER A 78 1.64 -29.78 -2.73
N THR A 79 1.12 -28.56 -2.52
CA THR A 79 1.27 -27.87 -1.24
C THR A 79 0.00 -27.11 -0.92
N ALA A 80 -0.56 -27.42 0.25
CA ALA A 80 -1.83 -26.95 0.76
C ALA A 80 -1.94 -25.42 0.69
N SER A 81 -2.58 -24.92 -0.38
CA SER A 81 -2.86 -23.50 -0.51
C SER A 81 -3.68 -23.05 0.70
N SER A 82 -3.22 -21.98 1.34
CA SER A 82 -3.89 -21.31 2.45
C SER A 82 -5.38 -21.21 2.13
N ARG A 83 -6.17 -22.01 2.88
CA ARG A 83 -7.62 -22.22 2.73
C ARG A 83 -8.39 -20.96 3.16
N LYS A 84 -8.14 -19.83 2.49
CA LYS A 84 -8.83 -18.57 2.73
C LYS A 84 -10.19 -18.62 2.04
N ASN A 85 -11.22 -18.38 2.82
CA ASN A 85 -12.58 -18.23 2.33
C ASN A 85 -12.67 -17.05 1.36
N LYS A 86 -12.98 -17.32 0.09
CA LYS A 86 -13.22 -16.33 -0.96
C LYS A 86 -14.71 -15.97 -1.00
N GLN A 87 -15.05 -14.78 -1.49
CA GLN A 87 -16.46 -14.45 -1.74
C GLN A 87 -16.96 -15.19 -3.00
N CYS A 88 -18.19 -15.66 -2.97
CA CYS A 88 -18.85 -16.23 -4.14
C CYS A 88 -18.93 -15.18 -5.25
N GLN A 89 -18.50 -15.56 -6.45
CA GLN A 89 -18.44 -14.70 -7.64
C GLN A 89 -19.71 -14.80 -8.51
N ILE A 90 -20.71 -15.58 -8.08
CA ILE A 90 -21.98 -15.68 -8.79
C ILE A 90 -22.87 -14.51 -8.39
N ASN A 91 -23.17 -13.63 -9.36
CA ASN A 91 -23.97 -12.41 -9.17
C ASN A 91 -23.47 -11.58 -7.97
N ARG A 92 -24.39 -10.97 -7.20
CA ARG A 92 -24.08 -10.23 -5.97
C ARG A 92 -24.12 -11.11 -4.72
N CYS A 93 -23.77 -12.39 -4.83
CA CYS A 93 -23.76 -13.30 -3.69
C CYS A 93 -22.71 -12.86 -2.65
N ARG A 94 -23.12 -12.83 -1.38
CA ARG A 94 -22.22 -12.49 -0.25
C ARG A 94 -21.69 -13.71 0.50
N ASN A 95 -22.07 -14.92 0.07
CA ASN A 95 -21.63 -16.13 0.74
C ASN A 95 -20.14 -16.35 0.54
N LYS A 96 -19.48 -16.81 1.61
CA LYS A 96 -18.08 -17.23 1.57
C LYS A 96 -18.00 -18.67 1.10
N THR A 97 -16.97 -18.98 0.33
CA THR A 97 -16.73 -20.30 -0.22
C THR A 97 -15.25 -20.59 -0.34
N MET A 98 -14.92 -21.86 -0.25
CA MET A 98 -13.60 -22.42 -0.53
C MET A 98 -13.60 -23.19 -1.84
N ASN A 99 -14.80 -23.42 -2.40
CA ASN A 99 -15.00 -24.21 -3.59
C ASN A 99 -14.81 -23.34 -4.82
N ILE A 100 -14.10 -23.91 -5.79
CA ILE A 100 -13.89 -23.37 -7.11
C ILE A 100 -14.58 -24.32 -8.08
N CYS A 101 -15.42 -23.80 -8.96
CA CYS A 101 -16.07 -24.59 -9.99
C CYS A 101 -15.02 -25.05 -11.01
N CYS A 102 -14.97 -26.34 -11.32
CA CYS A 102 -13.98 -26.91 -12.25
C CYS A 102 -14.14 -26.36 -13.68
N GLU A 103 -15.38 -26.11 -14.12
CA GLU A 103 -15.66 -25.62 -15.47
C GLU A 103 -15.39 -24.12 -15.62
N SER A 104 -15.91 -23.31 -14.69
CA SER A 104 -15.82 -21.85 -14.78
C SER A 104 -14.58 -21.25 -14.11
N LYS A 105 -13.84 -22.04 -13.31
CA LYS A 105 -12.72 -21.61 -12.45
C LYS A 105 -13.07 -20.45 -11.50
N LYS A 106 -14.36 -20.19 -11.28
CA LYS A 106 -14.87 -19.15 -10.37
C LYS A 106 -15.07 -19.70 -8.96
N SER A 107 -14.96 -18.86 -7.94
CA SER A 107 -15.33 -19.22 -6.57
C SER A 107 -16.85 -19.25 -6.43
N VAL A 108 -17.42 -20.41 -6.12
CA VAL A 108 -18.87 -20.61 -6.06
C VAL A 108 -19.29 -21.23 -4.73
N CYS A 109 -20.32 -20.68 -4.08
CA CYS A 109 -20.89 -21.26 -2.86
C CYS A 109 -21.87 -22.39 -3.21
N GLY A 110 -22.11 -23.34 -2.30
CA GLY A 110 -22.98 -24.49 -2.56
C GLY A 110 -24.39 -24.10 -3.05
N THR A 111 -24.96 -23.01 -2.51
CA THR A 111 -26.27 -22.49 -2.93
C THR A 111 -26.29 -21.99 -4.38
N CYS A 112 -25.17 -21.47 -4.88
CA CYS A 112 -25.06 -21.01 -6.25
C CYS A 112 -24.68 -22.15 -7.21
N THR A 113 -23.97 -23.18 -6.73
CA THR A 113 -23.66 -24.38 -7.51
C THR A 113 -24.94 -25.09 -7.95
N SER A 114 -25.92 -25.25 -7.05
CA SER A 114 -27.20 -25.89 -7.36
C SER A 114 -28.11 -25.10 -8.32
N LYS A 115 -27.76 -23.84 -8.63
CA LYS A 115 -28.53 -22.99 -9.57
C LYS A 115 -27.90 -22.89 -10.95
N ILE A 116 -26.69 -23.43 -11.10
CA ILE A 116 -25.91 -23.45 -12.35
C ILE A 116 -25.95 -24.84 -12.99
N SER A 117 -26.37 -25.87 -12.24
CA SER A 117 -26.65 -27.21 -12.75
C SER A 117 -28.02 -27.31 -13.41
#